data_AF-A0A1A2NVF1-F1
#
_entry.id   AF-A0A1A2NVF1-F1
#
_cell.length_a   1.000
_cell.length_b   1.000
_cell.length_c   1.000
_cell.angle_alpha   90.00
_cell.angle_beta   90.00
_cell.angle_gamma   90.00
#
_symmetry.space_group_name_H-M   'P 1'
#
loop_
_entity.id
_entity.type
_entity.pdbx_description
1 polymer ?
#
loop_
_entity_poly.entity_id
_entity_poly.type
_entity_poly.pdbx_seq_one_letter_code
_entity_poly.pdbx_strand_id
1 'polypeptide(L)'
;MRKQLLFGTIAAGFTVGLIGAPIASADEAGFLNELRANGFPGLSIGDAQMPDGVVVANGWMACNRLHLGEKPEQTLAQLNPNDVDKGRMLLNAAQHHLCPDTL
;
A
#
# COMPACT_ATOMS: atom_id res chain seq x y z
N MET A 1 59.17 3.23 -20.87
CA MET A 1 58.60 1.87 -20.77
C MET A 1 57.73 1.79 -19.53
N ARG A 2 56.39 1.82 -19.68
CA ARG A 2 55.42 1.69 -18.58
C ARG A 2 54.83 0.27 -18.64
N LYS A 3 55.09 -0.54 -17.61
CA LYS A 3 54.63 -1.92 -17.48
C LYS A 3 53.11 -1.94 -17.22
N GLN A 4 52.40 -2.70 -18.05
CA GLN A 4 51.01 -3.09 -17.86
C GLN A 4 50.91 -4.04 -16.67
N LEU A 5 49.93 -3.84 -15.80
CA LEU A 5 49.42 -4.86 -14.89
C LEU A 5 47.92 -4.96 -15.09
N LEU A 6 47.53 -5.97 -15.86
CA LEU A 6 46.20 -6.54 -15.91
C LEU A 6 46.03 -7.42 -14.66
N PHE A 7 45.15 -7.01 -13.77
CA PHE A 7 44.46 -7.88 -12.81
C PHE A 7 43.00 -7.43 -12.92
N GLY A 8 42.06 -8.23 -13.40
CA GLY A 8 41.75 -9.58 -12.95
C GLY A 8 40.31 -9.50 -12.47
N THR A 9 39.39 -10.10 -13.22
CA THR A 9 37.95 -10.18 -12.97
C THR A 9 37.65 -10.58 -11.52
N ILE A 10 36.95 -9.71 -10.78
CA ILE A 10 36.26 -10.09 -9.55
C ILE A 10 34.77 -10.12 -9.87
N ALA A 11 34.31 -11.27 -10.35
CA ALA A 11 32.96 -11.72 -10.07
C ALA A 11 32.99 -12.30 -8.65
N ALA A 12 32.44 -11.56 -7.69
CA ALA A 12 32.18 -12.04 -6.35
C ALA A 12 30.78 -11.56 -5.95
N GLY A 13 29.93 -12.51 -5.59
CA GLY A 13 28.51 -12.36 -5.46
C GLY A 13 28.08 -11.34 -4.40
N PHE A 14 27.09 -10.54 -4.76
CA PHE A 14 26.24 -9.88 -3.78
C PHE A 14 25.19 -10.89 -3.31
N THR A 15 25.59 -11.74 -2.37
CA THR A 15 24.67 -12.51 -1.53
C THR A 15 24.77 -11.97 -0.10
N VAL A 16 24.20 -10.80 0.13
CA VAL A 16 23.90 -10.29 1.48
C VAL A 16 22.63 -9.43 1.37
N GLY A 17 21.53 -9.87 2.01
CA GLY A 17 20.38 -9.00 2.26
C GLY A 17 19.00 -9.57 1.95
N LEU A 18 18.66 -10.77 2.40
CA LEU A 18 17.25 -11.14 2.67
C LEU A 18 16.84 -10.56 4.05
N ILE A 19 16.78 -9.23 4.17
CA ILE A 19 16.17 -8.57 5.33
C ILE A 19 15.32 -7.44 4.77
N GLY A 20 14.04 -7.73 4.56
CA GLY A 20 12.98 -6.77 4.26
C GLY A 20 13.34 -5.75 3.18
N ALA A 21 13.11 -6.09 1.91
CA ALA A 21 12.83 -5.03 0.96
C ALA A 21 11.72 -4.19 1.61
N PRO A 22 11.91 -2.87 1.87
CA PRO A 22 10.76 -2.04 2.19
C PRO A 22 9.81 -2.30 1.03
N ILE A 23 8.60 -2.78 1.33
CA ILE A 23 7.48 -2.64 0.40
C ILE A 23 7.64 -1.24 -0.15
N ALA A 24 7.94 -1.12 -1.46
CA ALA A 24 8.35 0.12 -2.08
C ALA A 24 7.43 1.20 -1.55
N SER A 25 7.99 2.09 -0.71
CA SER A 25 7.30 2.93 0.27
C SER A 25 5.80 3.07 -0.04
N ALA A 26 4.95 2.35 0.68
CA ALA A 26 3.51 2.48 0.55
C ALA A 26 3.14 3.96 0.51
N ASP A 27 2.44 4.35 -0.55
CA ASP A 27 2.20 5.75 -0.87
C ASP A 27 1.00 6.26 -0.08
N GLU A 28 1.19 6.46 1.22
CA GLU A 28 0.14 6.95 2.13
C GLU A 28 -0.39 8.32 1.69
N ALA A 29 0.49 9.15 1.14
CA ALA A 29 0.14 10.46 0.61
C ALA A 29 -0.77 10.34 -0.62
N GLY A 30 -0.42 9.48 -1.58
CA GLY A 30 -1.24 9.19 -2.76
C GLY A 30 -2.56 8.53 -2.39
N PHE A 31 -2.56 7.58 -1.45
CA PHE A 31 -3.77 6.98 -0.90
C PHE A 31 -4.75 8.03 -0.38
N LEU A 32 -4.30 8.92 0.51
CA LEU A 32 -5.14 9.98 1.05
C LEU A 32 -5.56 11.00 -0.02
N ASN A 33 -4.69 11.26 -1.01
CA ASN A 33 -4.99 12.14 -2.12
C ASN A 33 -6.08 11.56 -3.05
N GLU A 34 -6.01 10.27 -3.38
CA GLU A 34 -7.04 9.59 -4.16
C GLU A 34 -8.38 9.62 -3.42
N LEU A 35 -8.40 9.35 -2.12
CA LEU A 35 -9.62 9.43 -1.31
C LEU A 35 -10.21 10.84 -1.30
N ARG A 36 -9.39 11.88 -1.14
CA ARG A 36 -9.84 13.28 -1.21
C ARG A 36 -10.38 13.63 -2.59
N ALA A 37 -9.68 13.24 -3.65
CA ALA A 37 -10.07 13.54 -5.03
C ALA A 37 -11.40 12.87 -5.41
N ASN A 38 -11.68 11.69 -4.87
CA ASN A 38 -12.93 10.95 -5.11
C ASN A 38 -14.05 11.30 -4.12
N GLY A 39 -13.84 12.27 -3.22
CA GLY A 39 -14.87 12.69 -2.27
C GLY A 39 -15.21 11.62 -1.23
N PHE A 40 -14.21 10.86 -0.78
CA PHE A 40 -14.40 9.76 0.17
C PHE A 40 -15.11 10.25 1.46
N PRO A 41 -16.33 9.75 1.76
CA PRO A 41 -17.10 10.24 2.89
C PRO A 41 -16.53 9.80 4.25
N GLY A 42 -15.57 8.87 4.27
CA GLY A 42 -14.87 8.47 5.49
C GLY A 42 -13.72 9.40 5.88
N LEU A 43 -13.53 10.54 5.21
CA LEU A 43 -12.57 11.56 5.63
C LEU A 43 -13.08 12.41 6.80
N SER A 44 -14.37 12.39 7.10
CA SER A 44 -14.94 13.16 8.21
C SER A 44 -16.01 12.39 8.97
N ILE A 45 -16.26 12.81 10.20
CA ILE A 45 -17.38 12.34 11.02
C ILE A 45 -18.13 13.59 11.51
N GLY A 46 -19.34 13.80 10.98
CA GLY A 46 -20.02 15.09 11.12
C GLY A 46 -19.18 16.19 10.47
N ASP A 47 -18.93 17.27 11.22
CA ASP A 47 -18.11 18.41 10.76
C ASP A 47 -16.61 18.25 11.07
N ALA A 48 -16.20 17.15 11.73
CA ALA A 48 -14.82 16.93 12.12
C ALA A 48 -14.05 16.10 11.09
N GLN A 49 -12.90 16.60 10.66
CA GLN A 49 -11.96 15.85 9.82
C GLN A 49 -11.35 14.69 10.62
N MET A 50 -11.36 13.49 10.04
CA MET A 50 -10.64 12.35 10.59
C MET A 50 -9.12 12.58 10.46
N PRO A 51 -8.33 12.21 11.49
CA PRO A 51 -6.89 12.24 11.38
C PRO A 51 -6.42 11.30 10.26
N ASP A 52 -5.51 11.79 9.42
CA ASP A 52 -4.97 11.05 8.28
C ASP A 52 -4.44 9.66 8.69
N GLY A 53 -3.77 9.56 9.84
CA GLY A 53 -3.26 8.28 10.36
C GLY A 53 -4.35 7.24 10.65
N VAL A 54 -5.57 7.65 11.02
CA VAL A 54 -6.70 6.73 11.21
C VAL A 54 -7.22 6.22 9.87
N VAL A 55 -7.29 7.10 8.86
CA VAL A 55 -7.72 6.72 7.51
C VAL A 55 -6.70 5.77 6.88
N VAL A 56 -5.41 6.07 7.01
CA VAL A 56 -4.29 5.21 6.57
C VAL A 56 -4.34 3.85 7.27
N ALA A 57 -4.55 3.83 8.59
CA ALA A 57 -4.68 2.56 9.33
C ALA A 57 -5.85 1.70 8.80
N ASN A 58 -6.98 2.31 8.44
CA ASN A 58 -8.09 1.58 7.81
C ASN A 58 -7.72 1.00 6.45
N GLY A 59 -6.98 1.74 5.62
CA GLY A 59 -6.44 1.23 4.36
C GLY A 59 -5.52 0.03 4.57
N TRP A 60 -4.62 0.10 5.55
CA TRP A 60 -3.74 -1.02 5.90
C TRP A 60 -4.48 -2.25 6.44
N MET A 61 -5.54 -2.07 7.22
CA MET A 61 -6.39 -3.18 7.66
C MET A 61 -7.08 -3.86 6.47
N ALA A 62 -7.51 -3.09 5.47
CA ALA A 62 -8.07 -3.64 4.23
C ALA A 62 -7.01 -4.46 3.49
N CYS A 63 -5.81 -3.91 3.29
CA CYS A 63 -4.67 -4.62 2.70
C CYS A 63 -4.34 -5.92 3.43
N ASN A 64 -4.31 -5.92 4.77
CA ASN A 64 -4.01 -7.11 5.55
C ASN A 64 -5.02 -8.24 5.30
N ARG A 65 -6.32 -7.92 5.11
CA ARG A 65 -7.32 -8.93 4.75
C ARG A 65 -7.07 -9.54 3.37
N LEU A 66 -6.67 -8.71 2.40
CA LEU A 66 -6.29 -9.18 1.06
C LEU A 66 -5.05 -10.09 1.12
N HIS A 67 -4.03 -9.72 1.91
CA HIS A 67 -2.83 -10.54 2.11
C HIS A 67 -3.14 -11.88 2.80
N LEU A 68 -4.21 -11.96 3.59
CA LEU A 68 -4.72 -13.21 4.18
C LEU A 68 -5.51 -14.06 3.17
N GLY A 69 -5.66 -13.62 1.93
CA GLY A 69 -6.33 -14.33 0.86
C GLY A 69 -7.84 -14.06 0.76
N GLU A 70 -8.37 -13.06 1.48
CA GLU A 70 -9.73 -12.61 1.23
C GLU A 70 -9.83 -11.93 -0.13
N LYS A 71 -10.87 -12.26 -0.90
CA LYS A 71 -11.17 -11.52 -2.12
C LYS A 71 -11.80 -10.17 -1.79
N PRO A 72 -11.59 -9.13 -2.63
CA PRO A 72 -12.20 -7.81 -2.45
C PRO A 72 -13.71 -7.85 -2.17
N GLU A 73 -14.45 -8.69 -2.90
CA GLU A 73 -15.90 -8.82 -2.74
C GLU A 73 -16.29 -9.41 -1.38
N GLN A 74 -15.47 -10.32 -0.84
CA GLN A 74 -15.68 -10.90 0.49
C GLN A 74 -15.38 -9.89 1.59
N THR A 75 -14.32 -9.09 1.42
CA THR A 75 -13.99 -7.98 2.31
C THR A 75 -15.11 -6.94 2.36
N LEU A 76 -15.73 -6.63 1.20
CA LEU A 76 -16.88 -5.72 1.10
C LEU A 76 -18.19 -6.31 1.63
N ALA A 77 -18.43 -7.61 1.44
CA ALA A 77 -19.63 -8.28 1.93
C ALA A 77 -19.74 -8.30 3.48
N GLN A 78 -18.63 -8.06 4.18
CA GLN A 78 -18.59 -7.96 5.64
C GLN A 78 -19.04 -6.58 6.16
N LEU A 79 -19.25 -5.60 5.29
CA LEU A 79 -19.66 -4.24 5.67
C LEU A 79 -21.17 -4.12 5.76
N ASN A 80 -21.63 -3.07 6.46
CA ASN A 80 -23.03 -2.67 6.39
C ASN A 80 -23.39 -2.33 4.93
N PRO A 81 -24.57 -2.73 4.41
CA PRO A 81 -25.01 -2.38 3.05
C PRO A 81 -24.87 -0.89 2.70
N ASN A 82 -25.08 0.01 3.66
CA ASN A 82 -24.96 1.45 3.47
C ASN A 82 -23.50 1.94 3.35
N ASP A 83 -22.54 1.10 3.74
CA ASP A 83 -21.11 1.42 3.75
C ASP A 83 -20.34 0.72 2.61
N VAL A 84 -20.99 -0.09 1.79
CA VAL A 84 -20.31 -0.91 0.76
C VAL A 84 -19.58 -0.03 -0.26
N ASP A 85 -20.20 1.06 -0.72
CA ASP A 85 -19.57 1.96 -1.70
C ASP A 85 -18.38 2.71 -1.09
N LYS A 86 -18.50 3.14 0.18
CA LYS A 86 -17.40 3.71 0.96
C LYS A 86 -16.26 2.69 1.09
N GLY A 87 -16.58 1.45 1.47
CA GLY A 87 -15.62 0.36 1.57
C GLY A 87 -14.90 0.10 0.25
N ARG A 88 -15.61 0.16 -0.88
CA ARG A 88 -15.05 -0.04 -2.22
C ARG A 88 -14.06 1.06 -2.58
N MET A 89 -14.39 2.32 -2.29
CA MET A 89 -13.47 3.46 -2.50
C MET A 89 -12.19 3.29 -1.69
N LEU A 90 -12.31 2.97 -0.40
CA LEU A 90 -11.16 2.75 0.49
C LEU A 90 -10.29 1.59 -0.01
N LEU A 91 -10.91 0.46 -0.34
CA LEU A 91 -10.23 -0.75 -0.76
C LEU A 91 -9.47 -0.53 -2.07
N ASN A 92 -10.10 0.08 -3.07
CA ASN A 92 -9.46 0.38 -4.36
C ASN A 92 -8.24 1.28 -4.19
N ALA A 93 -8.37 2.38 -3.43
CA ALA A 93 -7.26 3.29 -3.18
C ALA A 93 -6.14 2.59 -2.39
N ALA A 94 -6.48 1.74 -1.43
CA ALA A 94 -5.51 0.96 -0.66
C ALA A 94 -4.75 -0.03 -1.55
N GLN A 95 -5.45 -0.74 -2.46
CA GLN A 95 -4.82 -1.62 -3.42
C GLN A 95 -3.89 -0.85 -4.37
N HIS A 96 -4.26 0.34 -4.86
CA HIS A 96 -3.38 1.09 -5.75
C HIS A 96 -2.13 1.69 -5.09
N HIS A 97 -2.25 2.13 -3.83
CA HIS A 97 -1.20 2.93 -3.19
C HIS A 97 -0.49 2.24 -2.03
N LEU A 98 -1.20 1.44 -1.22
CA LEU A 98 -0.66 0.83 -0.01
C LEU A 98 -0.21 -0.62 -0.24
N CYS A 99 -1.00 -1.42 -0.97
CA CYS A 99 -0.75 -2.83 -1.25
C CYS A 99 -0.97 -3.20 -2.73
N PRO A 100 -0.18 -2.63 -3.66
CA PRO A 100 -0.29 -2.90 -5.10
C PRO A 100 0.03 -4.33 -5.51
N ASP A 101 0.61 -5.12 -4.61
CA ASP A 101 0.84 -6.55 -4.76
C ASP A 101 -0.45 -7.40 -4.63
N THR A 102 -1.57 -6.79 -4.25
CA THR A 102 -2.87 -7.46 -4.06
C THR A 102 -3.85 -7.28 -5.22
N LEU A 103 -3.41 -6.68 -6.34
CA LEU A 103 -4.18 -6.52 -7.58
C LEU A 103 -4.07 -7.74 -8.50
#